data_AF-K2DYD7-F1
#
_entry.id   AF-K2DYD7-F1
#
_cell.length_a   1.000
_cell.length_b   1.000
_cell.length_c   1.000
_cell.angle_alpha   90.00
_cell.angle_beta   90.00
_cell.angle_gamma   90.00
#
_symmetry.space_group_name_H-M   'P 1'
#
loop_
_entity.id
_entity.type
_entity.pdbx_description
1 polymer ?
#
loop_
_entity_poly.entity_id
_entity_poly.type
_entity_poly.pdbx_seq_one_letter_code
_entity_poly.pdbx_strand_id
1 'polypeptide(L)'
;MKSHIHLATNTSIALVAQPFVDVNLVNSIIFIMWGGLLIDVDHPLLFALKYKIFDPRGWMELARSLYEKQQAELYIFHSPEIHLVLAVLSFIYPFFFLVLASSWVHIVLDMIGHYRYHRNFQFLKDWSIIYFIWNLEKTTR
;
A
#
# COMPACT_ATOMS: atom_id res chain seq x y z
N MET A 1 11.26 -6.11 0.63
CA MET A 1 9.98 -6.16 1.38
C MET A 1 10.22 -5.67 2.80
N LYS A 2 9.76 -4.45 3.10
CA LYS A 2 9.82 -3.86 4.45
C LYS A 2 8.55 -4.17 5.24
N SER A 3 7.81 -5.24 4.92
CA SER A 3 6.58 -5.62 5.62
C SER A 3 6.76 -5.64 7.14
N HIS A 4 7.93 -6.06 7.63
CA HIS A 4 8.29 -5.98 9.05
C HIS A 4 8.36 -4.55 9.60
N ILE A 5 8.84 -3.56 8.84
CA ILE A 5 8.82 -2.14 9.23
C ILE A 5 7.39 -1.60 9.20
N HIS A 6 6.60 -1.85 8.15
CA HIS A 6 5.21 -1.39 8.10
C HIS A 6 4.39 -1.98 9.26
N LEU A 7 4.54 -3.29 9.51
CA LEU A 7 3.90 -3.97 10.64
C LEU A 7 4.37 -3.42 11.99
N ALA A 8 5.68 -3.21 12.18
CA ALA A 8 6.22 -2.65 13.42
C ALA A 8 5.76 -1.21 13.66
N THR A 9 5.71 -0.38 12.61
CA THR A 9 5.22 1.00 12.70
C THR A 9 3.73 1.04 13.01
N ASN A 10 2.90 0.26 12.30
CA ASN A 10 1.46 0.19 12.60
C ASN A 10 1.19 -0.35 14.00
N THR A 11 1.93 -1.37 14.44
CA THR A 11 1.84 -1.91 15.82
C THR A 11 2.21 -0.85 16.86
N SER A 12 3.32 -0.15 16.66
CA SER A 12 3.75 0.91 17.57
C SER A 12 2.71 2.03 17.65
N ILE A 13 2.15 2.47 16.52
CA ILE A 13 1.11 3.49 16.49
C ILE A 13 -0.15 3.01 17.22
N ALA A 14 -0.60 1.78 16.97
CA ALA A 14 -1.78 1.22 17.61
C ALA A 14 -1.62 1.14 19.15
N LEU A 15 -0.45 0.69 19.64
CA LEU A 15 -0.15 0.61 21.07
C LEU A 15 -0.08 1.98 21.73
N VAL A 16 0.54 2.97 21.06
CA VAL A 16 0.64 4.34 21.58
C VAL A 16 -0.71 5.05 21.56
N ALA A 17 -1.56 4.78 20.57
CA ALA A 17 -2.88 5.41 20.44
C ALA A 17 -3.93 4.83 21.41
N GLN A 18 -3.76 3.58 21.86
CA GLN A 18 -4.70 2.85 22.72
C GLN A 18 -5.17 3.63 23.97
N PRO A 19 -4.31 4.34 24.74
CA PRO A 19 -4.78 5.11 25.90
C PRO A 19 -5.48 6.44 25.56
N PHE A 20 -5.39 6.92 24.32
CA PHE A 20 -5.90 8.24 23.92
C PHE A 20 -7.19 8.19 23.11
N VAL A 21 -7.47 7.04 22.52
CA VAL A 21 -8.61 6.81 21.64
C VAL A 21 -9.30 5.55 22.14
N ASP A 22 -10.64 5.54 22.18
CA ASP A 22 -11.45 4.37 22.59
C ASP A 22 -11.38 3.24 21.55
N VAL A 23 -10.16 2.74 21.33
CA VAL A 23 -9.81 1.72 20.36
C VAL A 23 -9.78 0.42 21.13
N ASN A 24 -10.84 -0.37 20.96
CA ASN A 24 -10.85 -1.73 21.45
C ASN A 24 -9.80 -2.59 20.73
N LEU A 25 -9.48 -3.76 21.31
CA LEU A 25 -8.50 -4.69 20.76
C LEU A 25 -8.77 -5.07 19.29
N VAL A 26 -10.04 -5.19 18.90
CA VAL A 26 -10.43 -5.55 17.53
C VAL A 26 -10.02 -4.46 16.54
N ASN A 27 -10.27 -3.20 16.88
CA ASN A 27 -9.88 -2.05 16.07
C ASN A 27 -8.35 -1.95 15.95
N SER A 28 -7.60 -2.23 17.02
CA SER A 28 -6.13 -2.30 16.97
C SER A 28 -5.64 -3.42 16.04
N ILE A 29 -6.25 -4.61 16.11
CA ILE A 29 -5.89 -5.72 15.22
C ILE A 29 -6.18 -5.36 13.77
N ILE A 30 -7.34 -4.76 13.46
CA ILE A 30 -7.68 -4.30 12.11
C ILE A 30 -6.63 -3.30 11.63
N PHE A 31 -6.29 -2.30 12.45
CA PHE A 31 -5.30 -1.29 12.11
C PHE A 31 -3.91 -1.90 11.84
N ILE A 32 -3.49 -2.89 12.63
CA ILE A 32 -2.20 -3.56 12.45
C ILE A 32 -2.21 -4.44 11.20
N MET A 33 -3.26 -5.26 11.03
CA MET A 33 -3.34 -6.22 9.94
C MET A 33 -3.50 -5.52 8.59
N TRP A 34 -4.31 -4.46 8.52
CA TRP A 34 -4.60 -3.79 7.25
C TRP A 34 -3.34 -3.13 6.65
N GLY A 35 -2.79 -2.12 7.31
CA GLY A 35 -1.61 -1.37 6.84
C GLY A 35 -0.29 -2.08 7.11
N GLY A 36 -0.26 -3.12 7.94
CA GLY A 36 0.95 -3.92 8.15
C GLY A 36 1.13 -5.04 7.13
N LEU A 37 0.04 -5.59 6.59
CA LEU A 37 0.06 -6.82 5.78
C LEU A 37 -0.92 -6.80 4.60
N LEU A 38 -2.21 -6.55 4.85
CA LEU A 38 -3.26 -6.77 3.84
C LEU A 38 -3.21 -5.78 2.67
N ILE A 39 -2.68 -4.58 2.87
CA ILE A 39 -2.49 -3.60 1.79
C ILE A 39 -1.60 -4.13 0.66
N ASP A 40 -0.68 -5.06 0.94
CA ASP A 40 0.23 -5.64 -0.05
C ASP A 40 -0.32 -6.91 -0.74
N VAL A 41 -1.56 -7.31 -0.45
CA VAL A 41 -2.14 -8.57 -0.96
C VAL A 41 -2.34 -8.59 -2.48
N ASP A 42 -2.32 -7.42 -3.12
CA ASP A 42 -2.43 -7.27 -4.57
C ASP A 42 -1.08 -7.48 -5.30
N HIS A 43 0.04 -7.53 -4.59
CA HIS A 43 1.36 -7.73 -5.20
C HIS A 43 1.48 -9.09 -5.90
N PRO A 44 1.11 -10.24 -5.28
CA PRO A 44 1.12 -11.53 -5.97
C PRO A 44 0.22 -11.54 -7.20
N LEU A 45 -0.92 -10.83 -7.16
CA LEU A 45 -1.82 -10.70 -8.31
C LEU A 45 -1.13 -9.96 -9.45
N LEU A 46 -0.43 -8.85 -9.16
CA LEU A 46 0.40 -8.16 -10.15
C LEU A 46 1.48 -9.09 -10.72
N PHE A 47 2.18 -9.85 -9.87
CA PHE A 47 3.25 -10.75 -10.29
C PHE A 47 2.75 -11.83 -11.24
N ALA A 48 1.59 -12.41 -10.96
CA ALA A 48 0.94 -13.38 -11.82
C ALA A 48 0.48 -12.77 -13.15
N LEU A 49 -0.18 -11.61 -13.12
CA LEU A 49 -0.78 -11.01 -14.32
C LEU A 49 0.25 -10.37 -15.25
N LYS A 50 1.15 -9.55 -14.70
CA LYS A 50 2.12 -8.75 -15.45
C LYS A 50 3.41 -9.53 -15.77
N TYR A 51 3.96 -10.25 -14.79
CA TYR A 51 5.26 -10.92 -14.92
C TYR A 51 5.15 -12.42 -15.21
N LYS A 52 3.93 -12.99 -15.20
CA LYS A 52 3.66 -14.42 -15.43
C LYS A 52 4.41 -15.34 -14.45
N ILE A 53 4.63 -14.85 -13.22
CA ILE A 53 5.24 -15.61 -12.14
C ILE A 53 4.12 -16.12 -11.23
N PHE A 54 4.04 -17.44 -11.03
CA PHE A 54 2.97 -18.09 -10.25
C PHE A 54 3.47 -18.83 -9.01
N ASP A 55 4.78 -18.96 -8.83
CA ASP A 55 5.37 -19.65 -7.69
C ASP A 55 5.83 -18.66 -6.60
N PRO A 56 5.70 -19.00 -5.31
CA PRO A 56 6.08 -18.10 -4.21
C PRO A 56 7.55 -17.69 -4.22
N ARG A 57 8.46 -18.55 -4.70
CA ARG A 57 9.89 -18.23 -4.72
C ARG A 57 10.17 -17.14 -5.75
N GLY A 58 9.62 -17.26 -6.95
CA GLY A 58 9.69 -16.24 -7.99
C GLY A 58 9.08 -14.91 -7.52
N TRP A 59 7.98 -14.95 -6.75
CA TRP A 59 7.42 -13.74 -6.13
C TRP A 59 8.40 -13.08 -5.18
N MET A 60 9.08 -13.84 -4.32
CA MET A 60 10.08 -13.30 -3.38
C MET A 60 11.28 -12.70 -4.11
N GLU A 61 11.78 -13.38 -5.16
CA GLU A 61 12.91 -12.91 -5.97
C GLU A 61 12.56 -11.62 -6.72
N LEU A 62 11.37 -11.57 -7.35
CA LEU A 62 10.87 -10.37 -8.02
C LEU A 62 10.62 -9.22 -7.04
N ALA A 63 9.91 -9.49 -5.93
CA ALA A 63 9.64 -8.47 -4.91
C ALA A 63 10.92 -7.90 -4.31
N ARG A 64 11.96 -8.74 -4.14
CA ARG A 64 13.29 -8.28 -3.73
C ARG A 64 13.92 -7.38 -4.77
N SER A 65 13.89 -7.76 -6.05
CA SER A 65 14.46 -6.96 -7.14
C SER A 65 13.76 -5.60 -7.29
N LEU A 66 12.43 -5.57 -7.27
CA LEU A 66 11.64 -4.33 -7.32
C LEU A 66 11.95 -3.44 -6.13
N TYR A 67 12.05 -4.03 -4.93
CA TYR A 67 12.40 -3.31 -3.72
C TYR A 67 13.82 -2.72 -3.76
N GLU A 68 14.83 -3.48 -4.18
CA GLU A 68 16.22 -2.99 -4.26
C GLU A 68 16.35 -1.80 -5.21
N LYS A 69 15.54 -1.77 -6.27
CA LYS A 69 15.47 -0.67 -7.25
C LYS A 69 14.49 0.43 -6.86
N GLN A 70 13.74 0.25 -5.76
CA GLN A 70 12.59 1.07 -5.39
C GLN A 70 11.69 1.33 -6.61
N GLN A 71 11.37 0.29 -7.38
CA GLN A 71 10.56 0.42 -8.58
C GLN A 71 9.08 0.47 -8.19
N ALA A 72 8.41 1.53 -8.60
CA ALA A 72 6.98 1.71 -8.36
C ALA A 72 6.21 0.93 -9.43
N GLU A 73 5.17 0.26 -9.00
CA GLU A 73 4.28 -0.50 -9.87
C GLU A 73 2.83 -0.20 -9.47
N LEU A 74 1.89 -0.45 -10.38
CA LEU A 74 0.48 -0.26 -10.08
C LEU A 74 0.01 -1.34 -9.10
N TYR A 75 0.00 -1.00 -7.81
CA TYR A 75 -0.70 -1.73 -6.77
C TYR A 75 -2.03 -1.01 -6.50
N ILE A 76 -3.14 -1.74 -6.63
CA ILE A 76 -4.50 -1.21 -6.50
C ILE A 76 -4.67 -0.55 -5.13
N PHE A 77 -4.20 -1.18 -4.06
CA PHE A 77 -4.36 -0.63 -2.71
C PHE A 77 -3.42 0.53 -2.40
N HIS A 78 -2.37 0.75 -3.19
CA HIS A 78 -1.48 1.91 -3.09
C HIS A 78 -1.94 3.08 -3.95
N SER A 79 -3.03 2.91 -4.69
CA SER A 79 -3.51 3.92 -5.63
C SER A 79 -4.14 5.13 -4.90
N PRO A 80 -3.85 6.37 -5.35
CA PRO A 80 -4.53 7.56 -4.84
C PRO A 80 -6.05 7.50 -4.98
N GLU A 81 -6.56 6.84 -6.03
CA GLU A 81 -7.98 6.68 -6.28
C GLU A 81 -8.67 5.79 -5.23
N ILE A 82 -8.07 4.66 -4.85
CA ILE A 82 -8.61 3.82 -3.77
C ILE A 82 -8.56 4.56 -2.43
N HIS A 83 -7.50 5.33 -2.18
CA HIS A 83 -7.40 6.15 -0.98
C HIS A 83 -8.45 7.28 -0.93
N LEU A 84 -8.80 7.86 -2.08
CA LEU A 84 -9.89 8.82 -2.17
C LEU A 84 -11.24 8.16 -1.86
N VAL A 85 -11.49 6.95 -2.37
CA VAL A 85 -12.70 6.19 -2.04
C VAL A 85 -12.76 5.87 -0.55
N LEU A 86 -11.66 5.40 0.05
CA LEU A 86 -11.57 5.15 1.48
C LEU A 86 -11.82 6.42 2.30
N ALA A 87 -11.31 7.57 1.85
CA ALA A 87 -11.56 8.86 2.48
C ALA A 87 -13.05 9.24 2.46
N VAL A 88 -13.73 9.09 1.32
CA VAL A 88 -15.18 9.33 1.24
C VAL A 88 -15.96 8.38 2.15
N LEU A 89 -15.63 7.09 2.13
CA LEU A 89 -16.28 6.08 2.96
C LEU A 89 -16.04 6.30 4.46
N SER A 90 -14.91 6.90 4.85
CA SER A 90 -14.58 7.19 6.24
C SER A 90 -15.54 8.19 6.91
N PHE A 91 -16.21 9.05 6.13
CA PHE A 91 -17.24 9.95 6.63
C PHE A 91 -18.56 9.24 6.95
N ILE A 92 -18.78 8.05 6.38
CA ILE A 92 -20.03 7.30 6.51
C ILE A 92 -19.87 6.17 7.53
N TYR A 93 -18.74 5.46 7.49
CA TYR A 93 -18.47 4.35 8.41
C TYR A 93 -17.12 4.53 9.12
N PRO A 94 -17.09 4.60 10.46
CA PRO A 94 -15.86 4.76 11.25
C PRO A 94 -14.81 3.66 10.99
N PHE A 95 -15.23 2.46 10.59
CA PHE A 95 -14.32 1.39 10.19
C PHE A 95 -13.37 1.81 9.06
N PHE A 96 -13.88 2.50 8.03
CA PHE A 96 -13.04 2.94 6.92
C PHE A 96 -12.05 4.03 7.30
N PHE A 97 -12.33 4.79 8.36
CA PHE A 97 -11.34 5.73 8.90
C PHE A 97 -10.10 5.00 9.45
N LEU A 98 -10.29 3.91 10.19
CA LEU A 98 -9.18 3.10 10.70
C LEU A 98 -8.37 2.48 9.55
N VAL A 99 -9.06 1.94 8.55
CA VAL A 99 -8.47 1.37 7.33
C VAL A 99 -7.66 2.44 6.57
N LEU A 100 -8.23 3.62 6.37
CA LEU A 100 -7.55 4.75 5.71
C LEU A 100 -6.31 5.19 6.46
N ALA A 101 -6.43 5.42 7.78
CA ALA A 101 -5.33 5.88 8.62
C ALA A 101 -4.17 4.87 8.61
N SER A 102 -4.49 3.59 8.75
CA SER A 102 -3.52 2.49 8.66
C SER A 102 -2.84 2.43 7.28
N SER A 103 -3.63 2.57 6.21
CA SER A 103 -3.10 2.59 4.83
C SER A 103 -2.21 3.80 4.57
N TRP A 104 -2.56 4.98 5.09
CA TRP A 104 -1.72 6.17 4.98
C TRP A 104 -0.38 6.02 5.68
N VAL A 105 -0.33 5.42 6.87
CA VAL A 105 0.94 5.09 7.53
C VAL A 105 1.80 4.24 6.62
N HIS A 106 1.23 3.20 6.00
CA HIS A 106 1.94 2.33 5.08
C HIS A 106 2.49 3.11 3.86
N ILE A 107 1.60 3.79 3.13
CA ILE A 107 1.96 4.52 1.92
C ILE A 107 3.00 5.61 2.20
N VAL A 108 2.88 6.35 3.29
CA VAL A 108 3.85 7.39 3.64
C VAL A 108 5.25 6.79 3.82
N LEU A 109 5.37 5.61 4.44
CA LEU A 109 6.66 4.94 4.57
C LEU A 109 7.25 4.54 3.20
N ASP A 110 6.41 4.07 2.28
CA ASP A 110 6.83 3.77 0.90
C ASP A 110 7.24 5.02 0.13
N MET A 111 6.45 6.10 0.22
CA MET A 111 6.76 7.41 -0.38
C MET A 111 8.11 7.92 0.12
N ILE A 112 8.37 7.82 1.43
CA ILE A 112 9.67 8.19 2.01
C ILE A 112 10.79 7.32 1.42
N GLY A 113 10.58 6.01 1.29
CA GLY A 113 11.53 5.09 0.67
C GLY A 113 11.86 5.47 -0.78
N HIS A 114 10.82 5.63 -1.60
CA HIS A 114 10.93 6.03 -3.00
C HIS A 114 11.61 7.39 -3.16
N TYR A 115 11.15 8.40 -2.43
CA TYR A 115 11.70 9.75 -2.54
C TYR A 115 13.17 9.80 -2.11
N ARG A 116 13.56 9.05 -1.07
CA ARG A 116 14.97 8.97 -0.65
C ARG A 116 15.88 8.36 -1.73
N TYR A 117 15.36 7.39 -2.49
CA TYR A 117 16.11 6.71 -3.54
C TYR A 117 16.12 7.47 -4.87
N HIS A 118 14.95 7.88 -5.38
CA HIS A 118 14.80 8.50 -6.71
C HIS A 118 14.84 10.03 -6.71
N ARG A 119 14.69 10.68 -5.55
CA ARG A 119 14.63 12.14 -5.39
C ARG A 119 13.54 12.81 -6.24
N ASN A 120 12.46 12.10 -6.52
CA ASN A 120 11.31 12.59 -7.28
C ASN A 120 10.00 11.93 -6.80
N PHE A 121 8.88 12.39 -7.37
CA PHE A 121 7.53 11.91 -7.05
C PHE A 121 6.90 11.10 -8.20
N GLN A 122 7.71 10.50 -9.07
CA GLN A 122 7.21 9.74 -10.22
C GLN A 122 6.31 8.57 -9.80
N PHE A 123 6.58 7.98 -8.63
CA PHE A 123 5.75 6.93 -8.03
C PHE A 123 4.27 7.31 -7.90
N LEU A 124 3.92 8.59 -7.74
CA LEU A 124 2.51 9.03 -7.68
C LEU A 124 1.77 8.77 -8.99
N LYS A 125 2.47 8.87 -10.13
CA LYS A 125 1.91 8.53 -11.44
C LYS A 125 1.87 7.03 -11.63
N ASP A 126 2.94 6.34 -11.23
CA ASP A 126 3.07 4.89 -11.43
C ASP A 126 2.06 4.10 -10.57
N TRP A 127 1.65 4.65 -9.42
CA TRP A 127 0.60 4.11 -8.56
C TRP A 127 -0.83 4.52 -8.98
N SER A 128 -1.00 5.44 -9.94
CA SER A 128 -2.33 5.93 -10.33
C SER A 128 -3.02 4.99 -11.31
N ILE A 129 -4.21 4.52 -10.93
CA ILE A 129 -5.07 3.71 -11.80
C ILE A 129 -5.50 4.53 -13.02
N ILE A 130 -5.85 5.81 -12.83
CA ILE A 130 -6.27 6.69 -13.92
C ILE A 130 -5.13 6.86 -14.93
N TYR A 131 -3.91 7.09 -14.45
CA TYR A 131 -2.75 7.24 -15.32
C TYR A 131 -2.45 5.95 -16.11
N PHE A 132 -2.59 4.79 -15.47
CA PHE A 132 -2.45 3.49 -16.14
C PHE A 132 -3.46 3.30 -17.28
N ILE A 133 -4.75 3.53 -17.02
CA ILE A 133 -5.82 3.39 -18.03
C ILE A 133 -5.56 4.34 -19.21
N TRP A 134 -5.23 5.60 -18.93
CA TRP A 134 -4.94 6.61 -19.94
C TRP A 134 -3.78 6.22 -20.87
N ASN A 135 -2.72 5.62 -20.32
CA ASN A 135 -1.58 5.17 -21.12
C ASN A 135 -1.89 3.90 -21.94
N LEU A 136 -2.74 3.01 -21.42
CA LEU A 136 -3.16 1.82 -22.14
C LEU A 136 -3.93 2.17 -23.42
N GLU A 137 -4.77 3.19 -23.38
CA GLU A 137 -5.48 3.66 -24.58
C GLU A 137 -4.54 4.18 -25.66
N LYS A 138 -3.44 4.84 -25.26
CA LYS A 138 -2.46 5.40 -26.20
C LYS A 138 -1.62 4.36 -26.92
N THR A 139 -1.33 3.23 -26.28
CA THR A 139 -0.53 2.16 -26.90
C THR A 139 -1.35 1.29 -27.85
N THR A 140 -2.69 1.36 -27.77
CA THR A 140 -3.61 0.61 -28.63
C THR A 140 -4.09 1.35 -29.88
N ARG A 141 -3.72 2.63 -30.05
CA ARG A 141 -4.04 3.46 -31.22
C ARG A 141 -2.81 3.64 -32.09
#